data_AF-A0A7V8EZB8-F1
#
_entry.id   AF-A0A7V8EZB8-F1
#
_cell.length_a   1.000
_cell.length_b   1.000
_cell.length_c   1.000
_cell.angle_alpha   90.00
_cell.angle_beta   90.00
_cell.angle_gamma   90.00
#
_symmetry.space_group_name_H-M   'P 1'
#
loop_
_entity.id
_entity.type
_entity.pdbx_description
1 polymer ?
#
loop_
_entity_poly.entity_id
_entity_poly.type
_entity_poly.pdbx_seq_one_letter_code
_entity_poly.pdbx_strand_id
1 'polypeptide(L)'
;MPPLPRVASTLLGLLLGSLAAHAAQAPEPHFYYAMVPGHYLFIGKDPDGGATYSGTAQIRFENQVLTLVKTLEGKTSTAIGKVERAIIAETNVLRFRWPGHSSTCLVGSDLDNYARLTCYWVRDGVEHQEPGLEAYFPSANWPGQRD
;
A
#
# COMPACT_ATOMS: atom_id res chain seq x y z
N MET A 1 -31.91 75.89 -4.73
CA MET A 1 -31.51 74.65 -5.43
C MET A 1 -30.02 74.45 -5.26
N PRO A 2 -29.57 73.48 -4.45
CA PRO A 2 -28.15 73.10 -4.37
C PRO A 2 -27.85 71.93 -5.34
N PRO A 3 -26.59 71.74 -5.79
CA PRO A 3 -26.22 70.58 -6.60
C PRO A 3 -25.99 69.35 -5.72
N LEU A 4 -26.49 68.19 -6.17
CA LEU A 4 -26.23 66.88 -5.56
C LEU A 4 -24.80 66.39 -5.87
N PRO A 5 -24.08 65.79 -4.91
CA PRO A 5 -22.85 65.06 -5.20
C PRO A 5 -23.16 63.65 -5.72
N ARG A 6 -22.62 63.34 -6.90
CA ARG A 6 -22.55 62.00 -7.50
C ARG A 6 -21.35 61.23 -6.95
N VAL A 7 -21.50 60.57 -5.80
CA VAL A 7 -20.56 59.56 -5.28
C VAL A 7 -21.46 58.65 -4.43
N ALA A 8 -21.69 57.36 -4.71
CA ALA A 8 -20.74 56.31 -4.97
C ALA A 8 -21.47 55.15 -5.66
N SER A 9 -21.07 54.78 -6.89
CA SER A 9 -21.54 53.55 -7.56
C SER A 9 -20.38 52.64 -7.92
N THR A 10 -19.34 52.59 -7.09
CA THR A 10 -18.12 51.80 -7.38
C THR A 10 -17.60 51.05 -6.15
N LEU A 11 -18.49 50.45 -5.35
CA LEU A 11 -18.09 49.64 -4.19
C LEU A 11 -18.84 48.31 -4.05
N LEU A 12 -19.49 47.83 -5.12
CA LEU A 12 -20.15 46.51 -5.14
C LEU A 12 -19.53 45.53 -6.14
N GLY A 13 -18.47 45.93 -6.86
CA GLY A 13 -17.79 45.07 -7.85
C GLY A 13 -16.59 44.27 -7.32
N LEU A 14 -16.18 44.47 -6.07
CA LEU A 14 -14.91 43.96 -5.53
C LEU A 14 -15.06 42.80 -4.51
N LEU A 15 -16.28 42.33 -4.25
CA LEU A 15 -16.55 41.27 -3.26
C LEU A 15 -16.88 39.90 -3.85
N LEU A 16 -16.82 39.73 -5.18
CA LEU A 16 -17.17 38.46 -5.87
C LEU A 16 -15.96 37.74 -6.51
N GLY A 17 -14.74 38.24 -6.31
CA GLY A 17 -13.55 37.81 -7.06
C GLY A 17 -12.64 36.77 -6.40
N SER A 18 -12.96 36.23 -5.23
CA SER A 18 -12.01 35.36 -4.50
C SER A 18 -12.68 34.19 -3.77
N LEU A 19 -13.55 33.47 -4.46
CA LEU A 19 -13.72 32.04 -4.20
C LEU A 19 -12.70 31.31 -5.05
N ALA A 20 -11.43 31.37 -4.65
CA ALA A 20 -10.44 30.41 -5.13
C ALA A 20 -10.87 29.05 -4.58
N ALA A 21 -11.62 28.31 -5.39
CA ALA A 21 -11.91 26.91 -5.19
C ALA A 21 -10.55 26.20 -5.09
N HIS A 22 -10.08 25.98 -3.88
CA HIS A 22 -9.01 25.03 -3.62
C HIS A 22 -9.64 23.67 -3.89
N ALA A 23 -9.56 23.22 -5.15
CA ALA A 23 -9.78 21.82 -5.47
C ALA A 23 -8.74 21.05 -4.65
N ALA A 24 -9.18 20.46 -3.54
CA ALA A 24 -8.35 19.56 -2.77
C ALA A 24 -7.99 18.41 -3.72
N GLN A 25 -6.78 18.45 -4.27
CA GLN A 25 -6.24 17.31 -5.02
C GLN A 25 -6.27 16.12 -4.07
N ALA A 26 -6.92 15.04 -4.52
CA ALA A 26 -6.86 13.78 -3.81
C ALA A 26 -5.37 13.45 -3.56
N PRO A 27 -4.99 13.00 -2.36
CA PRO A 27 -3.61 12.66 -2.08
C PRO A 27 -3.10 11.69 -3.15
N GLU A 28 -1.95 12.00 -3.74
CA GLU A 28 -1.28 11.07 -4.64
C GLU A 28 -1.10 9.72 -3.93
N PRO A 29 -1.39 8.59 -4.61
CA PRO A 29 -1.21 7.29 -4.00
C PRO A 29 0.26 7.09 -3.60
N HIS A 30 0.47 6.48 -2.43
CA HIS A 30 1.81 6.20 -1.94
C HIS A 30 2.62 5.38 -2.95
N PHE A 31 3.91 5.70 -3.15
CA PHE A 31 4.75 5.11 -4.19
C PHE A 31 4.83 3.57 -4.16
N TYR A 32 4.61 2.95 -3.00
CA TYR A 32 4.49 1.50 -2.88
C TYR A 32 3.48 0.91 -3.86
N TYR A 33 2.36 1.58 -4.13
CA TYR A 33 1.36 1.09 -5.08
C TYR A 33 1.89 0.97 -6.52
N ALA A 34 2.95 1.71 -6.88
CA ALA A 34 3.65 1.56 -8.14
C ALA A 34 4.85 0.60 -8.05
N MET A 35 5.48 0.47 -6.88
CA MET A 35 6.72 -0.28 -6.68
C MET A 35 6.50 -1.78 -6.41
N VAL A 36 5.47 -2.15 -5.64
CA VAL A 36 5.25 -3.54 -5.18
C VAL A 36 4.49 -4.48 -6.14
N PRO A 37 3.71 -4.02 -7.13
CA PRO A 37 3.09 -4.95 -8.08
C PRO A 37 4.13 -5.78 -8.84
N GLY A 38 3.90 -7.08 -8.97
CA GLY A 38 4.84 -8.00 -9.62
C GLY A 38 4.63 -9.46 -9.26
N HIS A 39 5.50 -10.32 -9.80
CA HIS A 39 5.58 -11.75 -9.48
C HIS A 39 6.71 -12.03 -8.50
N TYR A 40 6.44 -12.95 -7.57
CA TYR A 40 7.31 -13.25 -6.44
C TYR A 40 7.46 -14.77 -6.23
N LEU A 41 8.64 -15.17 -5.79
CA LEU A 41 8.82 -16.35 -4.97
C LEU A 41 8.78 -15.93 -3.50
N PHE A 42 8.23 -16.76 -2.63
CA PHE A 42 8.28 -16.49 -1.20
C PHE A 42 8.65 -17.73 -0.40
N ILE A 43 9.30 -17.49 0.74
CA ILE A 43 9.55 -18.47 1.79
C ILE A 43 8.93 -17.96 3.08
N GLY A 44 8.50 -18.86 3.95
CA GLY A 44 7.94 -18.48 5.24
C GLY A 44 8.02 -19.57 6.29
N LYS A 45 7.54 -19.23 7.48
CA LYS A 45 7.28 -20.13 8.59
C LYS A 45 5.95 -19.80 9.26
N ASP A 46 5.27 -20.82 9.74
CA ASP A 46 4.09 -20.66 10.59
C ASP A 46 4.46 -20.04 11.97
N PRO A 47 3.50 -19.40 12.65
CA PRO A 47 3.68 -18.89 14.01
C PRO A 47 4.12 -19.97 15.00
N ASP A 48 4.65 -19.54 16.14
CA ASP A 48 4.97 -20.38 17.30
C ASP A 48 5.86 -21.60 16.96
N GLY A 49 6.88 -21.39 16.13
CA GLY A 49 7.82 -22.44 15.71
C GLY A 49 7.24 -23.47 14.75
N GLY A 50 6.14 -23.15 14.07
CA GLY A 50 5.51 -24.04 13.09
C GLY A 50 6.36 -24.30 11.84
N ALA A 51 5.79 -25.06 10.91
CA ALA A 51 6.49 -25.54 9.73
C ALA A 51 6.96 -24.40 8.82
N THR A 52 8.07 -24.64 8.12
CA THR A 52 8.52 -23.77 7.03
C THR A 52 7.81 -24.14 5.73
N TYR A 53 7.64 -23.17 4.85
CA TYR A 53 6.96 -23.34 3.58
C TYR A 53 7.53 -22.40 2.52
N SER A 54 7.24 -22.69 1.25
CA SER A 54 7.63 -21.82 0.13
C SER A 54 6.62 -21.93 -1.01
N GLY A 55 6.48 -20.86 -1.79
CA GLY A 55 5.52 -20.82 -2.87
C GLY A 55 5.74 -19.64 -3.82
N THR A 56 4.74 -19.37 -4.64
CA THR A 56 4.73 -18.25 -5.58
C THR A 56 3.66 -17.24 -5.19
N ALA A 57 3.89 -15.96 -5.42
CA ALA A 57 2.90 -14.94 -5.20
C ALA A 57 2.84 -13.95 -6.37
N GLN A 58 1.69 -13.29 -6.52
CA GLN A 58 1.53 -12.15 -7.39
C GLN A 58 0.87 -11.02 -6.62
N ILE A 59 1.46 -9.83 -6.71
CA ILE A 59 0.87 -8.60 -6.18
C ILE A 59 0.36 -7.79 -7.37
N ARG A 60 -0.90 -7.35 -7.30
CA ARG A 60 -1.56 -6.52 -8.33
C ARG A 60 -2.14 -5.28 -7.70
N PHE A 61 -2.09 -4.15 -8.41
CA PHE A 61 -2.80 -2.93 -8.03
C PHE A 61 -3.75 -2.54 -9.17
N GLU A 62 -5.03 -2.84 -8.99
CA GLU A 62 -6.06 -2.66 -10.01
C GLU A 62 -7.28 -2.01 -9.35
N ASN A 63 -7.92 -1.04 -10.01
CA ASN A 63 -9.11 -0.35 -9.50
C ASN A 63 -8.94 0.20 -8.06
N GLN A 64 -7.75 0.74 -7.74
CA GLN A 64 -7.39 1.26 -6.40
C GLN A 64 -7.34 0.19 -5.30
N VAL A 65 -7.29 -1.09 -5.66
CA VAL A 65 -7.18 -2.20 -4.72
C VAL A 65 -5.85 -2.92 -4.94
N LEU A 66 -5.04 -2.97 -3.88
CA LEU A 66 -3.84 -3.81 -3.86
C LEU A 66 -4.23 -5.22 -3.42
N THR A 67 -3.86 -6.22 -4.19
CA THR A 67 -4.21 -7.62 -3.93
C THR A 67 -2.95 -8.47 -3.98
N LEU A 68 -2.77 -9.31 -2.98
CA LEU A 68 -1.75 -10.36 -2.92
C LEU A 68 -2.42 -11.71 -3.13
N VAL A 69 -2.00 -12.43 -4.16
CA VAL A 69 -2.44 -13.79 -4.46
C VAL A 69 -1.26 -14.73 -4.20
N LYS A 70 -1.37 -15.63 -3.22
CA LYS A 70 -0.34 -16.63 -2.91
C LYS A 70 -0.78 -17.99 -3.38
N THR A 71 0.14 -18.76 -3.96
CA THR A 71 -0.04 -20.17 -4.28
C THR A 71 0.98 -21.00 -3.50
N LEU A 72 0.47 -21.89 -2.65
CA LEU A 72 1.25 -22.82 -1.85
C LEU A 72 0.69 -24.23 -2.12
N GLU A 73 1.53 -25.16 -2.56
CA GLU A 73 1.13 -26.55 -2.85
C GLU A 73 -0.11 -26.64 -3.78
N GLY A 74 -0.18 -25.77 -4.79
CA GLY A 74 -1.30 -25.69 -5.73
C GLY A 74 -2.59 -25.05 -5.17
N LYS A 75 -2.62 -24.67 -3.88
CA LYS A 75 -3.74 -23.95 -3.27
C LYS A 75 -3.50 -22.45 -3.31
N THR A 76 -4.50 -21.71 -3.76
CA THR A 76 -4.44 -20.25 -3.85
C THR A 76 -5.17 -19.59 -2.69
N SER A 77 -4.57 -18.54 -2.14
CA SER A 77 -5.19 -17.64 -1.16
C SER A 77 -5.05 -16.19 -1.62
N THR A 78 -5.98 -15.34 -1.19
CA THR A 78 -6.03 -13.94 -1.60
C THR A 78 -6.12 -13.04 -0.38
N ALA A 79 -5.31 -11.99 -0.35
CA ALA A 79 -5.29 -10.97 0.68
C ALA A 79 -5.40 -9.57 0.07
N ILE A 80 -6.08 -8.67 0.78
CA ILE A 80 -6.21 -7.26 0.39
C ILE A 80 -5.15 -6.44 1.12
N GLY A 81 -4.38 -5.69 0.34
CA GLY A 81 -3.29 -4.84 0.80
C GLY A 81 -3.68 -3.38 0.93
N LYS A 82 -3.10 -2.70 1.91
CA LYS A 82 -3.12 -1.24 2.06
C LYS A 82 -1.79 -0.74 2.59
N VAL A 83 -1.37 0.44 2.15
CA VAL A 83 -0.28 1.16 2.78
C VAL A 83 -0.81 1.82 4.05
N GLU A 84 -0.16 1.55 5.18
CA GLU A 84 -0.51 2.11 6.48
C GLU A 84 0.74 2.70 7.15
N ARG A 85 0.58 3.72 7.99
CA ARG A 85 1.70 4.28 8.77
C ARG A 85 1.83 3.52 10.09
N ALA A 86 3.00 2.91 10.31
CA ALA A 86 3.33 2.26 11.57
C ALA A 86 3.76 3.32 12.59
N ILE A 87 3.02 3.41 13.71
CA ILE A 87 3.23 4.46 14.73
C ILE A 87 4.61 4.33 15.39
N ILE A 88 5.01 3.11 15.77
CA ILE A 88 6.25 2.88 16.54
C ILE A 88 7.51 3.12 15.70
N ALA A 89 7.46 2.79 14.41
CA ALA A 89 8.62 2.87 13.52
C ALA A 89 8.61 4.13 12.62
N GLU A 90 7.60 4.99 12.77
CA GLU A 90 7.38 6.20 11.95
C GLU A 90 7.57 5.97 10.44
N THR A 91 7.23 4.78 9.97
CA THR A 91 7.44 4.35 8.58
C THR A 91 6.14 3.85 7.96
N ASN A 92 6.09 3.85 6.63
CA ASN A 92 4.98 3.24 5.91
C ASN A 92 5.23 1.74 5.78
N VAL A 93 4.20 0.96 6.04
CA VAL A 93 4.20 -0.50 5.94
C VAL A 93 3.10 -0.93 4.98
N LEU A 94 3.25 -2.12 4.43
CA LEU A 94 2.20 -2.75 3.64
C LEU A 94 1.45 -3.74 4.52
N ARG A 95 0.17 -3.48 4.78
CA ARG A 95 -0.67 -4.38 5.55
C ARG A 95 -1.57 -5.19 4.64
N PHE A 96 -1.45 -6.51 4.70
CA PHE A 96 -2.34 -7.45 4.03
C PHE A 96 -3.33 -8.06 5.03
N ARG A 97 -4.58 -8.27 4.60
CA ARG A 97 -5.62 -8.96 5.39
C ARG A 97 -6.31 -10.02 4.54
N TRP A 98 -6.54 -11.18 5.12
CA TRP A 98 -7.36 -12.27 4.57
C TRP A 98 -8.17 -12.90 5.71
N PRO A 99 -9.15 -13.78 5.45
CA PRO A 99 -10.05 -14.27 6.49
C PRO A 99 -9.31 -14.82 7.72
N GLY A 100 -9.50 -14.17 8.88
CA GLY A 100 -8.94 -14.56 10.17
C GLY A 100 -7.45 -14.27 10.36
N HIS A 101 -6.83 -13.47 9.50
CA HIS A 101 -5.40 -13.23 9.54
C HIS A 101 -5.01 -11.84 9.03
N SER A 102 -3.87 -11.36 9.49
CA SER A 102 -3.23 -10.17 8.95
C SER A 102 -1.72 -10.30 8.90
N SER A 103 -1.12 -9.58 7.95
CA SER A 103 0.33 -9.47 7.81
C SER A 103 0.75 -8.02 7.71
N THR A 104 1.89 -7.70 8.31
CA THR A 104 2.56 -6.41 8.16
C THR A 104 3.90 -6.64 7.48
N CYS A 105 4.14 -5.96 6.37
CA CYS A 105 5.35 -6.07 5.58
C CYS A 105 6.12 -4.76 5.56
N LEU A 106 7.43 -4.85 5.74
CA LEU A 106 8.36 -3.82 5.31
C LEU A 106 8.63 -4.00 3.82
N VAL A 107 8.67 -2.87 3.10
CA VAL A 107 9.03 -2.83 1.68
C VAL A 107 10.45 -2.25 1.59
N GLY A 108 11.37 -3.04 1.06
CA GLY A 108 12.73 -2.62 0.72
C GLY A 108 12.96 -2.67 -0.79
N SER A 109 13.93 -1.91 -1.27
CA SER A 109 14.51 -2.12 -2.60
C SER A 109 15.74 -3.00 -2.49
N ASP A 110 16.00 -3.85 -3.48
CA ASP A 110 17.28 -4.52 -3.64
C ASP A 110 18.13 -3.82 -4.75
N LEU A 111 19.34 -4.31 -4.99
CA LEU A 111 20.31 -3.80 -5.99
C LEU A 111 19.78 -3.85 -7.43
N ASP A 112 18.71 -4.60 -7.68
CA ASP A 112 18.07 -4.77 -8.99
C ASP A 112 16.88 -3.80 -9.19
N ASN A 113 16.63 -2.89 -8.25
CA ASN A 113 15.51 -1.94 -8.21
C ASN A 113 14.12 -2.59 -8.10
N TYR A 114 14.02 -3.85 -7.68
CA TYR A 114 12.75 -4.50 -7.42
C TYR A 114 12.41 -4.52 -5.93
N ALA A 115 11.11 -4.48 -5.63
CA ALA A 115 10.63 -4.53 -4.26
C ALA A 115 10.89 -5.91 -3.65
N ARG A 116 11.47 -5.92 -2.45
CA ARG A 116 11.52 -7.06 -1.54
C ARG A 116 10.60 -6.79 -0.37
N LEU A 117 9.85 -7.80 0.05
CA LEU A 117 8.97 -7.68 1.20
C LEU A 117 9.46 -8.63 2.29
N THR A 118 9.58 -8.12 3.51
CA THR A 118 9.77 -8.94 4.71
C THR A 118 8.61 -8.69 5.64
N CYS A 119 7.93 -9.76 6.01
CA CYS A 119 6.63 -9.70 6.65
C CYS A 119 6.61 -10.56 7.91
N TYR A 120 5.84 -10.11 8.89
CA TYR A 120 5.29 -11.00 9.90
C TYR A 120 3.78 -11.12 9.70
N TRP A 121 3.19 -12.22 10.16
CA TRP A 121 1.75 -12.43 10.13
C TRP A 121 1.24 -13.14 11.38
N VAL A 122 -0.03 -12.91 11.68
CA VAL A 122 -0.71 -13.41 12.88
C VAL A 122 -2.12 -13.89 12.53
N ARG A 123 -2.68 -14.76 13.37
CA ARG A 123 -4.10 -15.08 13.39
C ARG A 123 -4.86 -14.06 14.23
N ASP A 124 -6.00 -13.60 13.72
CA ASP A 124 -6.83 -12.62 14.42
C ASP A 124 -7.40 -13.22 15.70
N GLY A 125 -7.30 -12.49 16.82
CA GLY A 125 -7.81 -12.93 18.12
C GLY A 125 -6.98 -14.03 18.80
N VAL A 126 -5.82 -14.39 18.24
CA VAL A 126 -4.91 -15.38 18.82
C VAL A 126 -3.66 -14.67 19.32
N GLU A 127 -3.29 -14.94 20.58
CA GLU A 127 -2.00 -14.53 21.11
C GLU A 127 -0.93 -15.52 20.67
N HIS A 128 0.13 -15.00 20.06
CA HIS A 128 1.28 -15.77 19.57
C HIS A 128 2.52 -15.42 20.39
N GLN A 129 3.32 -16.43 20.73
CA GLN A 129 4.65 -16.21 21.31
C GLN A 129 5.62 -15.74 20.22
N GLU A 130 5.47 -16.27 19.01
CA GLU A 130 6.20 -15.85 17.83
C GLU A 130 5.27 -15.70 16.63
N PRO A 131 5.35 -14.60 15.85
CA PRO A 131 4.54 -14.49 14.65
C PRO A 131 5.03 -15.46 13.56
N GLY A 132 4.15 -15.71 12.58
CA GLY A 132 4.58 -16.28 11.31
C GLY A 132 5.44 -15.27 10.57
N LEU A 133 6.39 -15.74 9.76
CA LEU A 133 7.31 -14.88 9.01
C LEU A 133 7.24 -15.25 7.53
N GLU A 134 7.33 -14.25 6.66
CA GLU A 134 7.41 -14.44 5.21
C GLU A 134 8.40 -13.46 4.59
N ALA A 135 9.13 -13.90 3.58
CA ALA A 135 9.99 -13.07 2.75
C ALA A 135 9.69 -13.30 1.27
N TYR A 136 9.49 -12.22 0.52
CA TYR A 136 9.09 -12.22 -0.87
C TYR A 136 10.20 -11.67 -1.76
N PHE A 137 10.57 -12.45 -2.75
CA PHE A 137 11.66 -12.19 -3.69
C PHE A 137 11.08 -12.02 -5.09
N PRO A 138 11.37 -10.90 -5.78
CA PRO A 138 10.87 -10.68 -7.14
C PRO A 138 11.39 -11.77 -8.09
N SER A 139 10.52 -12.32 -8.93
CA SER A 139 10.87 -13.44 -9.84
C SER A 139 10.85 -13.09 -11.33
N ALA A 140 10.08 -12.07 -11.73
CA ALA A 140 9.84 -11.75 -13.15
C ALA A 140 11.09 -11.30 -13.93
N ASN A 141 12.16 -10.87 -13.26
CA ASN A 141 13.31 -10.24 -13.91
C ASN A 141 14.61 -11.02 -13.70
N TRP A 142 14.52 -12.27 -13.24
CA TRP A 142 15.69 -13.14 -13.15
C TRP A 142 16.22 -13.45 -14.56
N PRO A 143 17.53 -13.25 -14.86
CA PRO A 143 18.08 -13.40 -16.20
C PRO A 143 17.83 -14.77 -16.86
N GLY A 144 17.57 -15.81 -16.05
CA GLY A 144 17.27 -17.16 -16.52
C GLY A 144 15.80 -17.45 -16.87
N GLN A 145 14.90 -16.47 -16.85
CA GLN A 145 13.48 -16.62 -17.23
C GLN A 145 13.09 -15.75 -18.44
N ARG A 146 14.05 -15.35 -19.26
CA ARG A 146 13.78 -14.77 -20.58
C ARG A 146 13.74 -15.92 -21.58
N ASP A 147 12.54 -16.35 -21.96
CA ASP A 147 12.32 -17.17 -23.15
C ASP A 147 12.80 -16.43 -24.41
#